data_AF-A0A4R2LCB0-F1
#
_entry.id   AF-A0A4R2LCB0-F1
#
_cell.length_a   1.000
_cell.length_b   1.000
_cell.length_c   1.000
_cell.angle_alpha   90.00
_cell.angle_beta   90.00
_cell.angle_gamma   90.00
#
_symmetry.space_group_name_H-M   'P 1'
#
loop_
_entity.id
_entity.type
_entity.pdbx_description
1 polymer ?
#
loop_
_entity_poly.entity_id
_entity_poly.type
_entity_poly.pdbx_seq_one_letter_code
_entity_poly.pdbx_strand_id
1 'polypeptide(L)'
;METAECFNKRIDTVLRKLLARREYPLDSFEIKEAVAEYGFIMKMLYQIKDEKPVMLSVAESYRDTKVREKNDADYGEGASDFFANAIKHFYQ
;
A
#
# COMPACT_ATOMS: atom_id res chain seq x y z
N MET A 1 -3.16 -23.32 5.00
CA MET A 1 -2.24 -22.21 5.30
C MET A 1 -2.34 -21.26 4.13
N GLU A 2 -2.69 -19.98 4.33
CA GLU A 2 -2.57 -19.01 3.23
C GLU A 2 -1.10 -18.95 2.78
N THR A 3 -0.87 -19.04 1.48
CA THR A 3 0.48 -18.96 0.91
C THR A 3 0.87 -17.51 0.71
N ALA A 4 2.18 -17.22 0.60
CA ALA A 4 2.66 -15.89 0.25
C ALA A 4 2.03 -15.35 -1.06
N GLU A 5 1.71 -16.25 -2.00
CA GLU A 5 1.00 -15.89 -3.24
C GLU A 5 -0.42 -15.38 -3.00
N CYS A 6 -1.14 -15.93 -2.01
CA CYS A 6 -2.48 -15.46 -1.67
C CYS A 6 -2.43 -14.02 -1.12
N PHE A 7 -1.47 -13.75 -0.23
CA PHE A 7 -1.23 -12.40 0.28
C PHE A 7 -0.82 -11.43 -0.83
N ASN A 8 0.06 -11.83 -1.74
CA ASN A 8 0.46 -11.00 -2.87
C ASN A 8 -0.73 -10.60 -3.75
N LYS A 9 -1.67 -11.51 -4.02
CA LYS A 9 -2.90 -11.20 -4.77
C LYS A 9 -3.79 -10.21 -4.04
N ARG A 10 -3.92 -10.34 -2.71
CA ARG A 10 -4.71 -9.42 -1.88
C ARG A 10 -4.07 -8.03 -1.84
N ILE A 11 -2.74 -7.96 -1.73
CA ILE A 11 -1.99 -6.70 -1.78
C ILE A 11 -2.18 -6.04 -3.16
N ASP A 12 -1.97 -6.77 -4.26
CA ASP A 12 -2.21 -6.24 -5.63
C ASP A 12 -3.63 -5.69 -5.79
N THR A 13 -4.63 -6.41 -5.27
CA THR A 13 -6.03 -5.96 -5.30
C THR A 13 -6.22 -4.62 -4.57
N VAL A 14 -5.64 -4.47 -3.38
CA VAL A 14 -5.73 -3.22 -2.61
C VAL A 14 -4.96 -2.08 -3.26
N LEU A 15 -3.79 -2.36 -3.86
CA LEU A 15 -3.03 -1.36 -4.60
C LEU A 15 -3.81 -0.86 -5.83
N ARG A 16 -4.45 -1.75 -6.58
CA ARG A 16 -5.34 -1.37 -7.68
C ARG A 16 -6.56 -0.56 -7.20
N LYS A 17 -7.13 -0.93 -6.06
CA LYS A 17 -8.22 -0.20 -5.41
C LYS A 17 -7.77 1.22 -5.01
N LEU A 18 -6.57 1.39 -4.47
CA LEU A 18 -5.97 2.69 -4.18
C LEU A 18 -5.80 3.53 -5.45
N LEU A 19 -5.26 2.97 -6.53
CA LEU A 19 -5.06 3.69 -7.79
C LEU A 19 -6.37 4.15 -8.41
N ALA A 20 -7.41 3.32 -8.37
CA ALA A 20 -8.75 3.70 -8.83
C ALA A 20 -9.32 4.91 -8.08
N ARG A 21 -8.74 5.23 -6.91
CA ARG A 21 -9.12 6.34 -6.03
C ARG A 21 -8.08 7.46 -6.00
N ARG A 22 -7.10 7.47 -6.91
CA ARG A 22 -6.00 8.47 -6.91
C ARG A 22 -6.43 9.93 -7.03
N GLU A 23 -7.61 10.17 -7.60
CA GLU A 23 -8.20 11.51 -7.76
C GLU A 23 -8.85 12.01 -6.46
N TYR A 24 -9.07 11.13 -5.47
CA TYR A 24 -9.65 11.51 -4.19
C TYR A 24 -8.57 12.14 -3.28
N PRO A 25 -8.96 13.08 -2.40
CA PRO A 25 -8.07 13.59 -1.37
C PRO A 25 -7.47 12.48 -0.51
N LEU A 26 -6.21 12.63 -0.07
CA LEU A 26 -5.54 11.61 0.76
C LEU A 26 -6.23 11.41 2.12
N ASP A 27 -6.97 12.40 2.61
CA ASP A 27 -7.73 12.35 3.85
C ASP A 27 -9.17 11.85 3.66
N SER A 28 -9.57 11.52 2.43
CA SER A 28 -10.89 10.95 2.11
C SER A 28 -11.10 9.59 2.76
N PHE A 29 -12.38 9.23 2.93
CA PHE A 29 -12.74 7.90 3.44
C PHE A 29 -12.26 6.80 2.50
N GLU A 30 -12.34 7.02 1.19
CA GLU A 30 -11.95 6.10 0.14
C GLU A 30 -10.46 5.74 0.23
N ILE A 31 -9.58 6.72 0.45
CA ILE A 31 -8.16 6.45 0.64
C ILE A 31 -7.92 5.76 1.99
N LYS A 32 -8.50 6.29 3.07
CA LYS A 32 -8.33 5.73 4.42
C LYS A 32 -8.76 4.27 4.53
N GLU A 33 -9.91 3.92 3.94
CA GLU A 33 -10.42 2.55 3.91
C GLU A 33 -9.42 1.61 3.22
N ALA A 34 -8.91 2.00 2.06
CA ALA A 34 -8.01 1.15 1.29
C ALA A 34 -6.63 1.01 1.96
N VAL A 35 -6.10 2.09 2.57
CA VAL A 35 -4.84 2.00 3.35
C VAL A 35 -5.02 1.15 4.61
N ALA A 36 -6.15 1.27 5.32
CA ALA A 36 -6.44 0.43 6.48
C ALA A 36 -6.56 -1.06 6.10
N GLU A 37 -7.18 -1.36 4.96
CA GLU A 37 -7.24 -2.72 4.40
C GLU A 37 -5.83 -3.25 4.11
N TYR A 38 -4.96 -2.43 3.52
CA TYR A 38 -3.56 -2.83 3.28
C TYR A 38 -2.83 -3.13 4.59
N GLY A 39 -2.95 -2.24 5.58
CA GLY A 39 -2.39 -2.43 6.92
C GLY A 39 -2.85 -3.73 7.57
N PHE A 40 -4.14 -4.04 7.48
CA PHE A 40 -4.71 -5.28 8.01
C PHE A 40 -4.14 -6.53 7.32
N ILE A 41 -3.96 -6.50 6.00
CA ILE A 41 -3.31 -7.60 5.26
C ILE A 41 -1.87 -7.80 5.76
N MET A 42 -1.11 -6.73 5.94
CA MET A 42 0.28 -6.81 6.44
C MET A 42 0.33 -7.33 7.88
N LYS A 43 -0.63 -6.95 8.71
CA LYS A 43 -0.79 -7.48 10.07
C LYS A 43 -0.94 -8.99 10.09
N MET A 44 -1.81 -9.53 9.25
CA MET A 44 -2.02 -10.97 9.12
C MET A 44 -0.80 -11.68 8.53
N LEU A 45 -0.20 -11.11 7.49
CA LEU A 45 0.98 -11.69 6.82
C LEU A 45 2.16 -11.87 7.79
N TYR A 46 2.47 -10.83 8.58
CA TYR A 46 3.58 -10.87 9.53
C TYR A 46 3.21 -11.36 10.93
N GLN A 47 1.94 -11.64 11.19
CA GLN A 47 1.43 -12.08 12.50
C GLN A 47 1.80 -11.09 13.63
N ILE A 48 1.66 -9.79 13.36
CA ILE A 48 1.99 -8.69 14.29
C ILE A 48 0.75 -8.07 14.90
N LYS A 49 0.91 -7.34 16.02
CA LYS A 49 -0.20 -6.66 16.72
C LYS A 49 -0.42 -5.22 16.28
N ASP A 50 0.61 -4.57 15.78
CA ASP A 50 0.58 -3.19 15.28
C ASP A 50 1.31 -3.16 13.94
N GLU A 51 0.58 -2.85 12.88
CA GLU A 51 1.07 -2.77 11.52
C GLU A 51 1.76 -1.44 11.20
N LYS A 52 1.57 -0.38 12.00
CA LYS A 52 2.06 0.98 11.69
C LYS A 52 3.56 1.01 11.36
N PRO A 53 4.47 0.41 12.16
CA PRO A 53 5.90 0.43 11.84
C PRO A 53 6.24 -0.24 10.51
N VAL A 54 5.56 -1.35 10.20
CA VAL A 54 5.75 -2.08 8.95
C VAL A 54 5.21 -1.27 7.77
N MET A 55 4.03 -0.68 7.91
CA MET A 55 3.42 0.14 6.86
C MET A 55 4.25 1.37 6.53
N LEU A 56 4.84 2.04 7.54
CA LEU A 56 5.76 3.15 7.30
C LEU A 56 7.03 2.68 6.58
N SER A 57 7.57 1.51 6.90
CA SER A 57 8.70 0.91 6.18
C SER A 57 8.34 0.60 4.72
N VAL A 58 7.14 0.08 4.46
CA VAL A 58 6.60 -0.14 3.11
C VAL A 58 6.52 1.17 2.34
N ALA A 59 5.99 2.23 2.96
CA ALA A 59 5.90 3.56 2.34
C ALA A 59 7.27 4.12 1.94
N GLU A 60 8.30 3.93 2.77
CA GLU A 60 9.66 4.35 2.42
C GLU A 60 10.27 3.47 1.33
N SER A 61 9.95 2.16 1.30
CA SER A 61 10.42 1.27 0.24
C SER A 61 9.90 1.67 -1.15
N TYR A 62 8.69 2.23 -1.22
CA TYR A 62 8.13 2.75 -2.47
C TYR A 62 8.89 3.95 -3.06
N ARG A 63 9.73 4.61 -2.25
CA ARG A 63 10.60 5.71 -2.69
C ARG A 63 11.98 5.23 -3.16
N ASP A 64 12.32 3.96 -2.98
CA ASP A 64 13.54 3.39 -3.56
C ASP A 64 13.44 3.40 -5.09
N THR A 65 14.51 3.81 -5.77
CA THR A 65 14.51 3.96 -7.22
C THR A 65 14.10 2.68 -7.95
N LYS A 66 14.60 1.51 -7.53
CA LYS A 66 14.29 0.24 -8.21
C LYS A 66 12.85 -0.19 -7.96
N VAL A 67 12.37 0.01 -6.73
CA VAL A 67 10.98 -0.30 -6.37
C VAL A 67 10.02 0.62 -7.13
N ARG A 68 10.34 1.92 -7.18
CA ARG A 68 9.55 2.91 -7.92
C ARG A 68 9.47 2.59 -9.40
N GLU A 69 10.61 2.37 -10.06
CA GLU A 69 10.65 2.03 -11.48
C GLU A 69 9.81 0.78 -11.79
N LYS A 70 9.91 -0.25 -10.96
CA LYS A 70 9.12 -1.47 -11.13
C LYS A 70 7.63 -1.22 -10.94
N ASN A 71 7.24 -0.55 -9.85
CA ASN A 71 5.83 -0.31 -9.57
C ASN A 71 5.20 0.63 -10.59
N ASP A 72 5.91 1.65 -11.05
CA ASP A 72 5.40 2.56 -12.06
C ASP A 72 5.23 1.84 -13.41
N ALA A 73 6.06 0.83 -13.71
CA ALA A 73 5.85 -0.05 -14.86
C ALA A 73 4.63 -0.97 -14.69
N ASP A 74 4.41 -1.53 -13.50
CA ASP A 74 3.33 -2.49 -13.22
C ASP A 74 1.96 -1.83 -13.03
N TYR A 75 1.94 -0.60 -12.50
CA TYR A 75 0.73 0.09 -12.02
C TYR A 75 0.48 1.44 -12.71
N GLY A 76 1.44 1.95 -13.47
CA GLY A 76 1.37 3.23 -14.17
C GLY A 76 2.22 4.32 -13.52
N GLU A 77 2.60 5.32 -14.32
CA GLU A 77 3.48 6.42 -13.89
C GLU A 77 2.97 7.13 -12.62
N GLY A 78 3.87 7.29 -11.64
CA GLY A 78 3.57 7.95 -10.36
C GLY A 78 2.80 7.09 -9.36
N ALA A 79 2.53 5.81 -9.67
CA ALA A 79 1.85 4.90 -8.75
C ALA A 79 2.62 4.68 -7.45
N SER A 80 3.94 4.46 -7.52
CA SER A 80 4.75 4.19 -6.34
C SER A 80 4.75 5.38 -5.37
N ASP A 81 4.91 6.60 -5.90
CA ASP A 81 4.89 7.82 -5.11
C ASP A 81 3.51 8.06 -4.48
N PHE A 82 2.44 7.78 -5.22
CA PHE A 82 1.08 7.83 -4.70
C PHE A 82 0.86 6.86 -3.53
N PHE A 83 1.31 5.61 -3.64
CA PHE A 83 1.22 4.63 -2.55
C PHE A 83 2.00 5.09 -1.32
N ALA A 84 3.24 5.56 -1.51
CA ALA A 84 4.06 6.08 -0.43
C ALA A 84 3.37 7.22 0.33
N ASN A 85 2.74 8.14 -0.41
CA ASN A 85 2.07 9.30 0.15
C ASN A 85 0.76 8.94 0.87
N ALA A 86 -0.07 8.06 0.29
CA ALA A 86 -1.30 7.60 0.93
C ALA A 86 -1.03 6.88 2.25
N ILE A 87 -0.05 5.97 2.27
CA ILE A 87 0.31 5.23 3.49
C ILE A 87 0.89 6.18 4.55
N LYS A 88 1.82 7.05 4.16
CA LYS A 88 2.44 7.99 5.09
C LYS A 88 1.41 8.95 5.68
N HIS A 89 0.50 9.49 4.87
CA HIS A 89 -0.56 10.39 5.32
C HIS A 89 -1.50 9.72 6.32
N PHE A 90 -1.85 8.45 6.12
CA PHE A 90 -2.74 7.72 7.03
C PHE A 90 -2.12 7.45 8.41
N TYR A 91 -0.82 7.14 8.45
CA TYR A 91 -0.12 6.71 9.67
C TYR A 91 0.66 7.83 10.37
N GLN A 92 0.71 9.05 9.82
CA GLN A 92 1.23 10.24 10.49
C GLN A 92 0.29 10.67 11.61
#